data_AF-A0A8J4MN02-F1
#
_entry.id   AF-A0A8J4MN02-F1
#
_cell.length_a   1.000
_cell.length_b   1.000
_cell.length_c   1.000
_cell.angle_alpha   90.00
_cell.angle_beta   90.00
_cell.angle_gamma   90.00
#
_symmetry.space_group_name_H-M   'P 1'
#
loop_
_entity.id
_entity.type
_entity.pdbx_description
1 polymer ?
#
loop_
_entity_poly.entity_id
_entity_poly.type
_entity_poly.pdbx_seq_one_letter_code
_entity_poly.pdbx_strand_id
1 'polypeptide(L)'
;LAGARADVNPDEVASVLWKYFTELGSNAKETVDQLQQAEITKQLNTLLETKLQSANLYAEDLQRRLVPFATQLQARLAQDSQRLKEQIRQELAELRAKLAPYADEVHQQISTNIRQLQAKMSPYAEELRSQVDRGAGELQRVLEPYATELRDRLQDNAESIQASLSPYADRLQQQIDSGVETLKERLAPLADELKAQVGQSVEELRRGLSPYAQEVQDGLNRQLESLTAQMERAAEELRARLAASSEELRAQLSPLAQELRQAAGSDAESLRQRLAPLAQQLDERVGQTLEAFRQQAAPFGEAFGRQLVERLEEVRGKLDSGTAGVEDHLELLEKEVRDKVAAFLSTAQPAEN
;
A
#
# COMPACT_ATOMS: atom_id res chain seq x y z
N LEU A 1 62.75 -4.10 39.14
CA LEU A 1 63.64 -3.07 39.71
C LEU A 1 65.00 -3.70 39.97
N ALA A 2 65.95 -3.37 39.11
CA ALA A 2 67.33 -3.86 39.16
C ALA A 2 68.03 -3.23 40.37
N GLY A 3 68.33 -4.03 41.39
CA GLY A 3 69.15 -3.60 42.51
C GLY A 3 70.60 -3.52 42.06
N ALA A 4 71.17 -2.32 42.05
CA ALA A 4 72.56 -2.07 41.80
C ALA A 4 73.42 -2.95 42.73
N ARG A 5 74.09 -3.96 42.18
CA ARG A 5 75.24 -4.58 42.83
C ARG A 5 76.32 -3.50 42.83
N ALA A 6 76.48 -2.81 43.95
CA ALA A 6 77.77 -2.24 44.26
C ALA A 6 78.71 -3.44 44.50
N ASP A 7 79.29 -3.97 43.41
CA ASP A 7 80.39 -4.94 43.49
C ASP A 7 81.61 -4.18 44.01
N VAL A 8 81.60 -3.96 45.33
CA VAL A 8 82.74 -3.44 46.05
C VAL A 8 83.78 -4.55 46.07
N ASN A 9 84.81 -4.43 45.22
CA ASN A 9 85.86 -5.44 45.13
C ASN A 9 86.62 -5.49 46.47
N PRO A 10 86.67 -6.64 47.16
CA PRO A 10 87.39 -6.77 48.43
C PRO A 10 88.85 -6.33 48.33
N ASP A 11 89.48 -6.54 47.17
CA ASP A 11 90.86 -6.13 46.91
C ASP A 11 91.00 -4.60 46.78
N GLU A 12 89.98 -3.90 46.28
CA GLU A 12 89.98 -2.43 46.20
C GLU A 12 89.86 -1.78 47.58
N VAL A 13 88.97 -2.29 48.44
CA VAL A 13 88.81 -1.76 49.81
C VAL A 13 90.08 -2.02 50.63
N ALA A 14 90.66 -3.22 50.49
CA ALA A 14 91.94 -3.54 51.12
C ALA A 14 93.07 -2.63 50.61
N SER A 15 93.12 -2.37 49.30
CA SER A 15 94.09 -1.48 48.66
C SER A 15 94.00 -0.03 49.15
N VAL A 16 92.79 0.55 49.22
CA VAL A 16 92.57 1.93 49.67
C VAL A 16 93.00 2.12 51.13
N LEU A 17 92.61 1.19 52.01
CA LEU A 17 93.04 1.21 53.40
C LEU A 17 94.55 1.07 53.51
N TRP A 18 95.17 0.24 52.67
CA TRP A 18 96.61 0.06 52.71
C TRP A 18 97.40 1.30 52.33
N LYS A 19 96.93 2.00 51.30
CA LYS A 19 97.56 3.23 50.83
C LYS A 19 97.60 4.31 51.93
N TYR A 20 96.53 4.42 52.70
CA TYR A 20 96.45 5.35 53.83
C TYR A 20 97.43 5.00 54.97
N PHE A 21 97.54 3.72 55.30
CA PHE A 21 98.49 3.25 56.33
C PHE A 21 99.96 3.42 55.91
N THR A 22 100.28 3.20 54.63
CA THR A 22 101.65 3.39 54.11
C THR A 22 102.07 4.86 54.08
N GLU A 23 101.17 5.78 53.72
CA GLU A 23 101.42 7.23 53.80
C GLU A 23 101.69 7.69 55.26
N LEU A 24 100.99 7.11 56.24
CA LEU A 24 101.23 7.42 57.65
C LEU A 24 102.63 6.95 58.11
N GLY A 25 103.04 5.76 57.66
CA GLY A 25 104.33 5.16 57.99
C GLY A 25 105.52 5.89 57.36
N SER A 26 105.38 6.44 56.15
CA SER A 26 106.46 7.20 55.49
C SER A 26 106.72 8.55 56.16
N ASN A 27 105.66 9.27 56.55
CA ASN A 27 105.79 10.57 57.23
C ASN A 27 106.46 10.46 58.61
N ALA A 28 106.27 9.33 59.29
CA ALA A 28 106.95 9.05 60.56
C ALA A 28 108.44 8.74 60.40
N LYS A 29 108.90 8.37 59.19
CA LYS A 29 110.31 8.04 58.91
C LYS A 29 111.13 9.29 58.58
N GLU A 30 110.55 10.29 57.92
CA GLU A 30 111.23 11.54 57.55
C GLU A 30 111.51 12.45 58.75
N THR A 31 110.70 12.36 59.81
CA THR A 31 110.86 13.12 61.06
C THR A 31 112.01 12.65 61.95
N VAL A 32 112.62 11.49 61.65
CA VAL A 32 113.67 10.87 62.48
C VAL A 32 115.07 11.44 62.19
N ASP A 33 115.32 11.98 61.00
CA ASP A 33 116.68 12.40 60.58
C ASP A 33 117.16 13.75 61.16
N GLN A 34 116.31 14.51 61.87
CA GLN A 34 116.65 15.87 62.34
C GLN A 34 117.12 15.99 63.80
N LEU A 35 117.25 14.90 64.58
CA LEU A 35 117.48 14.97 66.03
C LEU A 35 118.67 14.13 66.53
N GLN A 36 119.88 14.33 65.98
CA GLN A 36 121.12 13.68 66.46
C GLN A 36 121.97 14.64 67.31
N GLN A 37 122.08 14.42 68.64
CA GLN A 37 123.33 14.59 69.43
C GLN A 37 123.18 14.47 70.97
N ALA A 38 122.33 13.58 71.48
CA ALA A 38 122.45 13.17 72.89
C ALA A 38 122.19 11.66 73.01
N GLU A 39 122.73 11.02 74.04
CA GLU A 39 122.56 9.59 74.36
C GLU A 39 121.07 9.12 74.30
N ILE A 40 120.15 10.06 74.53
CA ILE A 40 118.68 9.91 74.42
C ILE A 40 118.23 9.58 72.97
N THR A 41 118.88 10.11 71.94
CA THR A 41 118.54 9.88 70.53
C THR A 41 118.67 8.41 70.14
N LYS A 42 119.66 7.69 70.66
CA LYS A 42 119.87 6.28 70.31
C LYS A 42 118.74 5.40 70.84
N GLN A 43 118.26 5.69 72.05
CA GLN A 43 117.09 5.03 72.64
C GLN A 43 115.80 5.40 71.90
N LEU A 44 115.64 6.65 71.49
CA LEU A 44 114.46 7.12 70.74
C LEU A 44 114.38 6.47 69.35
N ASN A 45 115.48 6.39 68.60
CA ASN A 45 115.52 5.72 67.30
C ASN A 45 115.19 4.23 67.41
N THR A 46 115.74 3.57 68.42
CA THR A 46 115.43 2.15 68.67
C THR A 46 113.95 1.98 68.99
N LEU A 47 113.37 2.89 69.79
CA LEU A 47 111.93 2.88 70.10
C LEU A 47 111.08 3.11 68.85
N LEU A 48 111.42 4.10 68.02
CA LEU A 48 110.70 4.44 66.79
C LEU A 48 110.74 3.32 65.75
N GLU A 49 111.91 2.73 65.50
CA GLU A 49 112.02 1.55 64.61
C GLU A 49 111.19 0.39 65.14
N THR A 50 111.23 0.13 66.46
CA THR A 50 110.41 -0.92 67.09
C THR A 50 108.92 -0.62 66.95
N LYS A 51 108.50 0.64 67.09
CA LYS A 51 107.10 1.07 66.93
C LYS A 51 106.61 1.04 65.48
N LEU A 52 107.47 1.38 64.51
CA LEU A 52 107.18 1.28 63.09
C LEU A 52 107.10 -0.18 62.62
N GLN A 53 108.01 -1.04 63.08
CA GLN A 53 107.94 -2.48 62.81
C GLN A 53 106.67 -3.10 63.40
N SER A 54 106.32 -2.73 64.64
CA SER A 54 105.05 -3.20 65.23
C SER A 54 103.83 -2.65 64.50
N ALA A 55 103.83 -1.39 64.06
CA ALA A 55 102.75 -0.84 63.21
C ALA A 55 102.61 -1.61 61.88
N ASN A 56 103.72 -1.97 61.25
CA ASN A 56 103.70 -2.76 60.01
C ASN A 56 103.15 -4.18 60.24
N LEU A 57 103.56 -4.82 61.35
CA LEU A 57 103.01 -6.12 61.76
C LEU A 57 101.50 -6.04 62.08
N TYR A 58 101.04 -4.97 62.73
CA TYR A 58 99.61 -4.76 62.98
C TYR A 58 98.81 -4.61 61.69
N ALA A 59 99.35 -3.89 60.73
CA ALA A 59 98.63 -3.61 59.50
C ALA A 59 98.67 -4.82 58.54
N GLU A 60 99.75 -5.63 58.55
CA GLU A 60 99.75 -6.97 57.93
C GLU A 60 98.75 -7.93 58.60
N ASP A 61 98.66 -7.95 59.94
CA ASP A 61 97.66 -8.75 60.67
C ASP A 61 96.23 -8.28 60.35
N LEU A 62 96.03 -6.96 60.23
CA LEU A 62 94.76 -6.37 59.83
C LEU A 62 94.37 -6.79 58.41
N GLN A 63 95.28 -6.71 57.43
CA GLN A 63 95.03 -7.16 56.06
C GLN A 63 94.68 -8.66 56.02
N ARG A 64 95.44 -9.49 56.76
CA ARG A 64 95.19 -10.94 56.84
C ARG A 64 93.82 -11.28 57.43
N ARG A 65 93.25 -10.40 58.26
CA ARG A 65 91.91 -10.59 58.86
C ARG A 65 90.78 -9.95 58.04
N LEU A 66 91.03 -8.83 57.39
CA LEU A 66 90.01 -8.08 56.64
C LEU A 66 89.53 -8.81 55.40
N VAL A 67 90.42 -9.42 54.61
CA VAL A 67 90.02 -10.13 53.39
C VAL A 67 89.10 -11.33 53.71
N PRO A 68 89.46 -12.24 54.64
CA PRO A 68 88.56 -13.32 55.05
C PRO A 68 87.24 -12.81 55.65
N PHE A 69 87.28 -11.71 56.42
CA PHE A 69 86.08 -11.10 56.98
C PHE A 69 85.13 -10.58 55.88
N ALA A 70 85.65 -9.86 54.89
CA ALA A 70 84.85 -9.34 53.77
C ALA A 70 84.26 -10.46 52.93
N THR A 71 85.03 -11.51 52.62
CA THR A 71 84.54 -12.68 51.89
C THR A 71 83.48 -13.44 52.68
N GLN A 72 83.67 -13.63 53.99
CA GLN A 72 82.68 -14.27 54.86
C GLN A 72 81.40 -13.43 54.95
N LEU A 73 81.51 -12.11 55.03
CA LEU A 73 80.36 -11.21 55.06
C LEU A 73 79.58 -11.27 53.74
N GLN A 74 80.26 -11.22 52.60
CA GLN A 74 79.63 -11.32 51.28
C GLN A 74 78.92 -12.68 51.10
N ALA A 75 79.57 -13.78 51.51
CA ALA A 75 78.98 -15.11 51.45
C ALA A 75 77.74 -15.22 52.34
N ARG A 76 77.79 -14.67 53.56
CA ARG A 76 76.62 -14.60 54.47
C ARG A 76 75.49 -13.78 53.87
N LEU A 77 75.77 -12.59 53.34
CA LEU A 77 74.75 -11.73 52.72
C LEU A 77 74.11 -12.40 51.49
N ALA A 78 74.90 -13.09 50.66
CA ALA A 78 74.37 -13.84 49.52
C ALA A 78 73.46 -14.99 49.98
N GLN A 79 73.89 -15.73 51.02
CA GLN A 79 73.10 -16.81 51.61
C GLN A 79 71.81 -16.31 52.25
N ASP A 80 71.88 -15.23 53.02
CA ASP A 80 70.72 -14.60 53.66
C ASP A 80 69.74 -14.05 52.63
N SER A 81 70.23 -13.43 51.56
CA SER A 81 69.39 -12.97 50.44
C SER A 81 68.69 -14.14 49.75
N GLN A 82 69.39 -15.26 49.55
CA GLN A 82 68.79 -16.45 48.96
C GLN A 82 67.74 -17.08 49.87
N ARG A 83 68.02 -17.16 51.18
CA ARG A 83 67.07 -17.63 52.19
C ARG A 83 65.82 -16.74 52.23
N LEU A 84 65.99 -15.42 52.21
CA LEU A 84 64.88 -14.48 52.21
C LEU A 84 64.03 -14.60 50.94
N LYS A 85 64.65 -14.76 49.76
CA LYS A 85 63.91 -15.01 48.51
C LYS A 85 63.08 -16.28 48.58
N GLU A 86 63.64 -17.35 49.15
CA GLU A 86 62.94 -18.61 49.29
C GLU A 86 61.78 -18.50 50.29
N GLN A 87 61.99 -17.80 51.42
CA GLN A 87 60.93 -17.50 52.38
C GLN A 87 59.79 -16.69 51.76
N ILE A 88 60.10 -15.61 51.02
CA ILE A 88 59.08 -14.80 50.33
C ILE A 88 58.30 -15.65 49.31
N ARG A 89 58.97 -16.54 48.57
CA ARG A 89 58.30 -17.44 47.63
C ARG A 89 57.37 -18.42 48.34
N GLN A 90 57.82 -18.99 49.46
CA GLN A 90 57.01 -19.89 50.28
C GLN A 90 55.81 -19.17 50.87
N GLU A 91 55.99 -18.01 51.48
CA GLU A 91 54.91 -17.21 52.04
C GLU A 91 53.89 -16.78 50.98
N LEU A 92 54.34 -16.42 49.78
CA LEU A 92 53.44 -16.07 48.67
C LEU A 92 52.68 -17.30 48.15
N ALA A 93 53.32 -18.47 48.09
CA ALA A 93 52.67 -19.72 47.72
C ALA A 93 51.64 -20.14 48.76
N GLU A 94 51.96 -20.02 50.05
CA GLU A 94 51.04 -20.26 51.15
C GLU A 94 49.86 -19.28 51.15
N LEU A 95 50.12 -18.00 50.91
CA LEU A 95 49.06 -16.99 50.80
C LEU A 95 48.12 -17.30 49.63
N ARG A 96 48.66 -17.68 48.47
CA ARG A 96 47.84 -18.13 47.32
C ARG A 96 47.03 -19.37 47.65
N ALA A 97 47.64 -20.36 48.30
CA ALA A 97 46.94 -21.57 48.72
C ALA A 97 45.83 -21.26 49.74
N LYS A 98 46.06 -20.31 50.65
CA LYS A 98 45.06 -19.83 51.62
C LYS A 98 43.94 -19.02 50.96
N LEU A 99 44.23 -18.26 49.90
CA LEU A 99 43.25 -17.41 49.20
C LEU A 99 42.42 -18.16 48.15
N ALA A 100 42.96 -19.19 47.50
CA ALA A 100 42.25 -20.02 46.52
C ALA A 100 40.86 -20.50 47.00
N PRO A 101 40.70 -21.10 48.20
CA PRO A 101 39.38 -21.56 48.65
C PRO A 101 38.37 -20.42 48.83
N TYR A 102 38.81 -19.20 49.18
CA TYR A 102 37.90 -18.06 49.28
C TYR A 102 37.37 -17.61 47.92
N ALA A 103 38.21 -17.67 46.87
CA ALA A 103 37.76 -17.35 45.51
C ALA A 103 36.73 -18.38 45.01
N ASP A 104 36.97 -19.67 45.29
CA ASP A 104 36.02 -20.74 44.99
C ASP A 104 34.72 -20.58 45.79
N GLU A 105 34.81 -20.25 47.08
CA GLU A 105 33.65 -20.01 47.93
C GLU A 105 32.80 -18.85 47.42
N VAL A 106 33.41 -17.72 47.05
CA VAL A 106 32.72 -16.57 46.46
C VAL A 106 32.03 -16.95 45.15
N HIS A 107 32.72 -17.71 44.27
CA HIS A 107 32.12 -18.18 43.01
C HIS A 107 30.91 -19.10 43.26
N GLN A 108 31.00 -19.99 44.25
CA GLN A 108 29.90 -20.88 44.64
C GLN A 108 28.72 -20.11 45.24
N GLN A 109 28.99 -19.10 46.07
CA GLN A 109 27.96 -18.23 46.64
C GLN A 109 27.24 -17.44 45.54
N ILE A 110 27.98 -16.82 44.60
CA ILE A 110 27.39 -16.10 43.46
C ILE A 110 26.53 -17.05 42.62
N SER A 111 27.05 -18.22 42.26
CA SER A 111 26.32 -19.21 41.46
C SER A 111 25.04 -19.67 42.16
N THR A 112 25.11 -19.85 43.47
CA THR A 112 23.94 -20.22 44.29
C THR A 112 22.92 -19.10 44.35
N ASN A 113 23.35 -17.85 44.53
CA ASN A 113 22.47 -16.69 44.54
C ASN A 113 21.77 -16.48 43.18
N ILE A 114 22.46 -16.69 42.06
CA ILE A 114 21.86 -16.63 40.72
C ILE A 114 20.80 -17.72 40.55
N ARG A 115 21.09 -18.97 40.95
CA ARG A 115 20.10 -20.06 40.91
C ARG A 115 18.88 -19.76 41.77
N GLN A 116 19.08 -19.22 42.97
CA GLN A 116 17.99 -18.84 43.86
C GLN A 116 17.17 -17.67 43.29
N LEU A 117 17.81 -16.68 42.67
CA LEU A 117 17.13 -15.57 42.01
C LEU A 117 16.29 -16.09 40.84
N GLN A 118 16.85 -16.96 39.99
CA GLN A 118 16.13 -17.58 38.89
C GLN A 118 14.93 -18.39 39.39
N ALA A 119 15.11 -19.20 40.43
CA ALA A 119 14.02 -19.96 41.05
C ALA A 119 12.93 -19.05 41.64
N LYS A 120 13.31 -17.90 42.23
CA LYS A 120 12.36 -16.90 42.73
C LYS A 120 11.63 -16.16 41.62
N MET A 121 12.27 -15.91 40.46
CA MET A 121 11.69 -15.16 39.34
C MET A 121 10.82 -16.00 38.41
N SER A 122 11.10 -17.30 38.27
CA SER A 122 10.31 -18.23 37.44
C SER A 122 8.80 -18.15 37.67
N PRO A 123 8.27 -18.21 38.92
CA PRO A 123 6.83 -18.13 39.13
C PRO A 123 6.23 -16.77 38.74
N TYR A 124 6.97 -15.66 38.86
CA TYR A 124 6.48 -14.35 38.42
C TYR A 124 6.37 -14.26 36.89
N ALA A 125 7.33 -14.86 36.16
CA ALA A 125 7.29 -14.92 34.71
C ALA A 125 6.12 -15.79 34.21
N GLU A 126 5.87 -16.92 34.88
CA GLU A 126 4.72 -17.80 34.59
C GLU A 126 3.39 -17.11 34.90
N GLU A 127 3.27 -16.42 36.04
CA GLU A 127 2.07 -15.67 36.40
C GLU A 127 1.81 -14.52 35.41
N LEU A 128 2.84 -13.76 35.03
CA LEU A 128 2.71 -12.69 34.04
C LEU A 128 2.22 -13.24 32.69
N ARG A 129 2.81 -14.35 32.23
CA ARG A 129 2.36 -15.02 31.00
C ARG A 129 0.90 -15.45 31.11
N SER A 130 0.50 -16.06 32.23
CA SER A 130 -0.88 -16.47 32.48
C SER A 130 -1.85 -15.28 32.50
N GLN A 131 -1.45 -14.14 33.05
CA GLN A 131 -2.26 -12.91 33.06
C GLN A 131 -2.43 -12.33 31.66
N VAL A 132 -1.36 -12.30 30.87
CA VAL A 132 -1.41 -11.85 29.47
C VAL A 132 -2.32 -12.77 28.64
N ASP A 133 -2.17 -14.08 28.77
CA ASP A 133 -3.00 -15.05 28.03
C ASP A 133 -4.48 -14.93 28.43
N ARG A 134 -4.77 -14.74 29.72
CA ARG A 134 -6.14 -14.47 30.21
C ARG A 134 -6.69 -13.17 29.67
N GLY A 135 -5.94 -12.07 29.76
CA GLY A 135 -6.37 -10.76 29.26
C GLY A 135 -6.61 -10.75 27.75
N ALA A 136 -5.78 -11.43 26.98
CA ALA A 136 -5.99 -11.60 25.54
C ALA A 136 -7.27 -12.40 25.25
N GLY A 137 -7.52 -13.49 25.99
CA GLY A 137 -8.73 -14.29 25.86
C GLY A 137 -10.00 -13.54 26.28
N GLU A 138 -9.95 -12.71 27.31
CA GLU A 138 -11.04 -11.83 27.73
C GLU A 138 -11.32 -10.75 26.67
N LEU A 139 -10.28 -10.10 26.14
CA LEU A 139 -10.41 -9.12 25.07
C LEU A 139 -11.06 -9.74 23.82
N GLN A 140 -10.63 -10.95 23.44
CA GLN A 140 -11.25 -11.68 22.33
C GLN A 140 -12.73 -11.95 22.61
N ARG A 141 -13.09 -12.46 23.79
CA ARG A 141 -14.49 -12.73 24.16
C ARG A 141 -15.36 -11.46 24.18
N VAL A 142 -14.79 -10.33 24.57
CA VAL A 142 -15.50 -9.04 24.57
C VAL A 142 -15.69 -8.53 23.15
N LEU A 143 -14.67 -8.63 22.28
CA LEU A 143 -14.71 -8.07 20.92
C LEU A 143 -15.49 -8.94 19.91
N GLU A 144 -15.51 -10.25 20.09
CA GLU A 144 -16.21 -11.19 19.21
C GLU A 144 -17.71 -10.85 18.98
N PRO A 145 -18.54 -10.56 20.01
CA PRO A 145 -19.91 -10.17 19.79
C PRO A 145 -20.05 -8.83 19.04
N TYR A 146 -19.18 -7.83 19.28
CA TYR A 146 -19.21 -6.57 18.53
C TYR A 146 -18.84 -6.75 17.06
N ALA A 147 -17.85 -7.60 16.77
CA ALA A 147 -17.47 -7.92 15.40
C ALA A 147 -18.60 -8.67 14.66
N THR A 148 -19.32 -9.53 15.38
CA THR A 148 -20.50 -10.24 14.86
C THR A 148 -21.64 -9.26 14.61
N GLU A 149 -21.97 -8.40 15.58
CA GLU A 149 -23.01 -7.38 15.45
C GLU A 149 -22.71 -6.40 14.30
N LEU A 150 -21.45 -5.99 14.12
CA LEU A 150 -21.07 -5.13 13.00
C LEU A 150 -21.27 -5.85 11.66
N ARG A 151 -20.93 -7.14 11.57
CA ARG A 151 -21.17 -7.95 10.37
C ARG A 151 -22.66 -8.06 10.07
N ASP A 152 -23.46 -8.36 11.07
CA ASP A 152 -24.92 -8.52 10.93
C ASP A 152 -25.55 -7.18 10.49
N ARG A 153 -25.18 -6.06 11.13
CA ARG A 153 -25.65 -4.71 10.73
C ARG A 153 -25.25 -4.32 9.31
N LEU A 154 -24.04 -4.71 8.87
CA LEU A 154 -23.60 -4.45 7.50
C LEU A 154 -24.41 -5.29 6.49
N GLN A 155 -24.72 -6.54 6.83
CA GLN A 155 -25.58 -7.40 6.04
C GLN A 155 -27.01 -6.85 5.97
N ASP A 156 -27.62 -6.51 7.10
CA ASP A 156 -28.97 -5.93 7.17
C ASP A 156 -29.07 -4.64 6.35
N ASN A 157 -28.05 -3.76 6.42
CA ASN A 157 -28.02 -2.54 5.62
C ASN A 157 -27.92 -2.83 4.12
N ALA A 158 -27.12 -3.81 3.71
CA ALA A 158 -27.03 -4.22 2.30
C ALA A 158 -28.37 -4.76 1.80
N GLU A 159 -29.01 -5.65 2.57
CA GLU A 159 -30.34 -6.18 2.27
C GLU A 159 -31.42 -5.07 2.22
N SER A 160 -31.36 -4.10 3.13
CA SER A 160 -32.28 -2.95 3.16
C SER A 160 -32.10 -2.02 1.96
N ILE A 161 -30.86 -1.78 1.51
CA ILE A 161 -30.58 -0.99 0.30
C ILE A 161 -31.14 -1.72 -0.93
N GLN A 162 -30.87 -3.03 -1.05
CA GLN A 162 -31.40 -3.85 -2.13
C GLN A 162 -32.94 -3.83 -2.16
N ALA A 163 -33.58 -4.05 -1.00
CA ALA A 163 -35.04 -4.02 -0.87
C ALA A 163 -35.64 -2.64 -1.21
N SER A 164 -34.90 -1.55 -0.95
CA SER A 164 -35.31 -0.20 -1.29
C SER A 164 -35.19 0.11 -2.78
N LEU A 165 -34.17 -0.45 -3.46
CA LEU A 165 -33.88 -0.15 -4.87
C LEU A 165 -34.56 -1.07 -5.87
N SER A 166 -34.79 -2.35 -5.53
CA SER A 166 -35.48 -3.31 -6.41
C SER A 166 -36.83 -2.80 -6.95
N PRO A 167 -37.71 -2.18 -6.13
CA PRO A 167 -38.98 -1.64 -6.63
C PRO A 167 -38.83 -0.55 -7.69
N TYR A 168 -37.73 0.22 -7.68
CA TYR A 168 -37.49 1.24 -8.70
C TYR A 168 -37.14 0.61 -10.06
N ALA A 169 -36.37 -0.48 -10.08
CA ALA A 169 -36.11 -1.23 -11.30
C ALA A 169 -37.39 -1.85 -11.87
N ASP A 170 -38.24 -2.42 -11.00
CA ASP A 170 -39.53 -2.98 -11.40
C ASP A 170 -40.45 -1.90 -11.98
N ARG A 171 -40.51 -0.74 -11.32
CA ARG A 171 -41.31 0.41 -11.77
C ARG A 171 -40.79 0.96 -13.10
N LEU A 172 -39.47 1.05 -13.28
CA LEU A 172 -38.88 1.49 -14.54
C LEU A 172 -39.25 0.55 -15.69
N GLN A 173 -39.16 -0.77 -15.48
CA GLN A 173 -39.59 -1.75 -16.50
C GLN A 173 -41.08 -1.61 -16.81
N GLN A 174 -41.93 -1.45 -15.79
CA GLN A 174 -43.36 -1.22 -16.00
C GLN A 174 -43.66 0.07 -16.77
N GLN A 175 -42.91 1.14 -16.52
CA GLN A 175 -43.04 2.40 -17.27
C GLN A 175 -42.60 2.26 -18.73
N ILE A 176 -41.52 1.50 -19.00
CA ILE A 176 -41.09 1.18 -20.36
C ILE A 176 -42.19 0.38 -21.07
N ASP A 177 -42.68 -0.70 -20.45
CA ASP A 177 -43.69 -1.57 -21.05
C ASP A 177 -45.01 -0.82 -21.31
N SER A 178 -45.50 -0.06 -20.32
CA SER A 178 -46.74 0.73 -20.47
C SER A 178 -46.60 1.88 -21.45
N GLY A 179 -45.43 2.54 -21.50
CA GLY A 179 -45.14 3.58 -22.48
C GLY A 179 -45.16 3.05 -23.91
N VAL A 180 -44.57 1.87 -24.14
CA VAL A 180 -44.57 1.18 -25.43
C VAL A 180 -45.97 0.76 -25.84
N GLU A 181 -46.77 0.19 -24.93
CA GLU A 181 -48.16 -0.17 -25.25
C GLU A 181 -49.03 1.07 -25.53
N THR A 182 -48.88 2.14 -24.74
CA THR A 182 -49.56 3.42 -25.00
C THR A 182 -49.19 3.99 -26.37
N LEU A 183 -47.93 3.87 -26.76
CA LEU A 183 -47.46 4.31 -28.07
C LEU A 183 -48.13 3.50 -29.19
N LYS A 184 -48.18 2.16 -29.07
CA LYS A 184 -48.90 1.30 -30.04
C LYS A 184 -50.38 1.64 -30.12
N GLU A 185 -51.05 1.82 -28.99
CA GLU A 185 -52.47 2.16 -28.92
C GLU A 185 -52.79 3.51 -29.56
N ARG A 186 -51.87 4.49 -29.48
CA ARG A 186 -52.02 5.79 -30.13
C ARG A 186 -51.74 5.75 -31.63
N LEU A 187 -50.78 4.93 -32.05
CA LEU A 187 -50.29 4.92 -33.42
C LEU A 187 -51.05 3.96 -34.35
N ALA A 188 -51.51 2.81 -33.83
CA ALA A 188 -52.25 1.84 -34.63
C ALA A 188 -53.54 2.42 -35.26
N PRO A 189 -54.38 3.18 -34.52
CA PRO A 189 -55.57 3.80 -35.09
C PRO A 189 -55.27 4.79 -36.20
N LEU A 190 -54.10 5.43 -36.20
CA LEU A 190 -53.75 6.41 -37.24
C LEU A 190 -53.54 5.75 -38.61
N ALA A 191 -52.96 4.55 -38.64
CA ALA A 191 -52.84 3.78 -39.88
C ALA A 191 -54.23 3.33 -40.38
N ASP A 192 -55.11 2.93 -39.46
CA ASP A 192 -56.49 2.54 -39.79
C ASP A 192 -57.32 3.73 -40.28
N GLU A 193 -57.15 4.90 -39.66
CA GLU A 193 -57.80 6.16 -40.06
C GLU A 193 -57.30 6.61 -41.44
N LEU A 194 -56.00 6.56 -41.69
CA LEU A 194 -55.41 6.87 -43.00
C LEU A 194 -56.00 5.97 -44.09
N LYS A 195 -56.09 4.66 -43.82
CA LYS A 195 -56.69 3.68 -44.74
C LYS A 195 -58.16 4.01 -45.05
N ALA A 196 -58.95 4.30 -44.01
CA ALA A 196 -60.35 4.66 -44.17
C ALA A 196 -60.54 5.96 -44.98
N GLN A 197 -59.71 6.98 -44.70
CA GLN A 197 -59.77 8.27 -45.38
C GLN A 197 -59.39 8.15 -46.85
N VAL A 198 -58.33 7.40 -47.20
CA VAL A 198 -58.01 7.12 -48.60
C VAL A 198 -59.19 6.46 -49.32
N GLY A 199 -59.79 5.44 -48.72
CA GLY A 199 -60.92 4.74 -49.32
C GLY A 199 -62.09 5.69 -49.60
N GLN A 200 -62.35 6.63 -48.69
CA GLN A 200 -63.36 7.67 -48.88
C GLN A 200 -62.99 8.64 -50.02
N SER A 201 -61.77 9.17 -50.03
CA SER A 201 -61.28 10.10 -51.06
C SER A 201 -61.32 9.48 -52.46
N VAL A 202 -60.97 8.20 -52.59
CA VAL A 202 -61.03 7.47 -53.87
C VAL A 202 -62.48 7.30 -54.35
N GLU A 203 -63.42 7.00 -53.44
CA GLU A 203 -64.84 6.88 -53.79
C GLU A 203 -65.49 8.22 -54.15
N GLU A 204 -65.09 9.31 -53.48
CA GLU A 204 -65.51 10.67 -53.84
C GLU A 204 -65.00 11.06 -55.23
N LEU A 205 -63.73 10.77 -55.53
CA LEU A 205 -63.14 10.96 -56.85
C LEU A 205 -63.90 10.14 -57.91
N ARG A 206 -64.20 8.87 -57.63
CA ARG A 206 -64.98 8.00 -58.52
C ARG A 206 -66.35 8.58 -58.84
N ARG A 207 -67.06 9.14 -57.84
CA ARG A 207 -68.36 9.79 -58.03
C ARG A 207 -68.25 11.07 -58.86
N GLY A 208 -67.25 11.90 -58.59
CA GLY A 208 -67.01 13.15 -59.31
C GLY A 208 -66.66 12.93 -60.79
N LEU A 209 -65.98 11.83 -61.10
CA LEU A 209 -65.59 11.46 -62.46
C LEU A 209 -66.67 10.69 -63.24
N SER A 210 -67.68 10.13 -62.54
CA SER A 210 -68.77 9.36 -63.15
C SER A 210 -69.52 10.05 -64.31
N PRO A 211 -69.70 11.39 -64.36
CA PRO A 211 -70.39 12.06 -65.46
C PRO A 211 -69.58 12.18 -66.77
N TYR A 212 -68.25 11.99 -66.72
CA TYR A 212 -67.36 12.52 -67.76
C TYR A 212 -66.97 11.54 -68.89
N ALA A 213 -67.35 10.25 -68.86
CA ALA A 213 -67.51 9.38 -70.05
C ALA A 213 -67.71 7.89 -69.66
N GLN A 214 -68.63 7.19 -70.35
CA GLN A 214 -68.80 5.74 -70.26
C GLN A 214 -67.64 4.93 -70.88
N GLU A 215 -66.90 5.48 -71.87
CA GLU A 215 -65.78 4.79 -72.54
C GLU A 215 -64.45 4.85 -71.76
N VAL A 216 -64.23 5.86 -70.91
CA VAL A 216 -63.01 6.00 -70.08
C VAL A 216 -63.19 5.30 -68.72
N GLN A 217 -64.43 4.98 -68.36
CA GLN A 217 -64.85 4.46 -67.05
C GLN A 217 -64.10 3.20 -66.60
N ASP A 218 -63.88 2.24 -67.51
CA ASP A 218 -63.19 0.97 -67.20
C ASP A 218 -61.67 1.16 -66.99
N GLY A 219 -61.07 2.13 -67.67
CA GLY A 219 -59.65 2.47 -67.49
C GLY A 219 -59.43 3.23 -66.18
N LEU A 220 -60.34 4.17 -65.89
CA LEU A 220 -60.31 5.00 -64.69
C LEU A 220 -60.60 4.19 -63.42
N ASN A 221 -61.63 3.32 -63.44
CA ASN A 221 -61.93 2.41 -62.33
C ASN A 221 -60.74 1.50 -62.00
N ARG A 222 -60.07 0.91 -63.01
CA ARG A 222 -58.87 0.11 -62.79
C ARG A 222 -57.71 0.89 -62.15
N GLN A 223 -57.57 2.18 -62.48
CA GLN A 223 -56.56 3.03 -61.83
C GLN A 223 -56.93 3.39 -60.39
N LEU A 224 -58.19 3.69 -60.11
CA LEU A 224 -58.69 3.97 -58.77
C LEU A 224 -58.61 2.73 -57.85
N GLU A 225 -58.91 1.55 -58.37
CA GLU A 225 -58.70 0.27 -57.67
C GLU A 225 -57.21 0.03 -57.36
N SER A 226 -56.33 0.28 -58.34
CA SER A 226 -54.87 0.17 -58.15
C SER A 226 -54.34 1.16 -57.11
N LEU A 227 -54.84 2.41 -57.12
CA LEU A 227 -54.52 3.43 -56.13
C LEU A 227 -54.95 2.99 -54.73
N THR A 228 -56.18 2.50 -54.60
CA THR A 228 -56.70 1.97 -53.32
C THR A 228 -55.79 0.86 -52.80
N ALA A 229 -55.51 -0.16 -53.61
CA ALA A 229 -54.69 -1.29 -53.19
C ALA A 229 -53.25 -0.90 -52.78
N GLN A 230 -52.64 0.08 -53.47
CA GLN A 230 -51.31 0.58 -53.12
C GLN A 230 -51.32 1.37 -51.80
N MET A 231 -52.32 2.22 -51.60
CA MET A 231 -52.46 3.00 -50.38
C MET A 231 -52.79 2.12 -49.17
N GLU A 232 -53.63 1.09 -49.33
CA GLU A 232 -53.86 0.09 -48.30
C GLU A 232 -52.55 -0.61 -47.90
N ARG A 233 -51.73 -1.01 -48.88
CA ARG A 233 -50.41 -1.61 -48.61
C ARG A 233 -49.50 -0.64 -47.85
N ALA A 234 -49.47 0.63 -48.25
CA ALA A 234 -48.67 1.65 -47.57
C ALA A 234 -49.11 1.88 -46.11
N ALA A 235 -50.42 1.86 -45.85
CA ALA A 235 -50.97 1.95 -44.49
C ALA A 235 -50.59 0.72 -43.64
N GLU A 236 -50.63 -0.50 -44.21
CA GLU A 236 -50.21 -1.69 -43.45
C GLU A 236 -48.70 -1.76 -43.23
N GLU A 237 -47.89 -1.31 -44.19
CA GLU A 237 -46.45 -1.16 -44.01
C GLU A 237 -46.13 -0.16 -42.89
N LEU A 238 -46.84 0.97 -42.85
CA LEU A 238 -46.73 1.94 -41.76
C LEU A 238 -47.06 1.30 -40.42
N ARG A 239 -48.20 0.61 -40.31
CA ARG A 239 -48.62 -0.10 -39.09
C ARG A 239 -47.56 -1.10 -38.62
N ALA A 240 -47.05 -1.92 -39.53
CA ALA A 240 -46.02 -2.93 -39.22
C ALA A 240 -44.72 -2.29 -38.73
N ARG A 241 -44.29 -1.19 -39.35
CA ARG A 241 -43.07 -0.49 -38.94
C ARG A 241 -43.23 0.24 -37.61
N LEU A 242 -44.35 0.93 -37.36
CA LEU A 242 -44.61 1.56 -36.07
C LEU A 242 -44.63 0.53 -34.93
N ALA A 243 -45.19 -0.66 -35.17
CA ALA A 243 -45.14 -1.76 -34.22
C ALA A 243 -43.70 -2.25 -33.99
N ALA A 244 -42.92 -2.44 -35.05
CA ALA A 244 -41.52 -2.85 -34.96
C ALA A 244 -40.65 -1.83 -34.21
N SER A 245 -40.80 -0.53 -34.51
CA SER A 245 -40.06 0.55 -33.84
C SER A 245 -40.43 0.64 -32.34
N SER A 246 -41.69 0.36 -31.99
CA SER A 246 -42.13 0.33 -30.59
C SER A 246 -41.51 -0.85 -29.82
N GLU A 247 -41.37 -2.02 -30.45
CA GLU A 247 -40.65 -3.16 -29.87
C GLU A 247 -39.14 -2.91 -29.78
N GLU A 248 -38.56 -2.24 -30.78
CA GLU A 248 -37.16 -1.82 -30.73
C GLU A 248 -36.91 -0.85 -29.55
N LEU A 249 -37.82 0.10 -29.33
CA LEU A 249 -37.79 0.99 -28.17
C LEU A 249 -37.78 0.21 -26.85
N ARG A 250 -38.66 -0.78 -26.73
CA ARG A 250 -38.68 -1.68 -25.57
C ARG A 250 -37.35 -2.40 -25.39
N ALA A 251 -36.80 -2.95 -26.47
CA ALA A 251 -35.55 -3.71 -26.44
C ALA A 251 -34.34 -2.84 -26.09
N GLN A 252 -34.33 -1.56 -26.48
CA GLN A 252 -33.24 -0.63 -26.17
C GLN A 252 -33.27 -0.10 -24.74
N LEU A 253 -34.47 0.07 -24.15
CA LEU A 253 -34.67 0.61 -22.80
C LEU A 253 -34.71 -0.45 -21.70
N SER A 254 -35.24 -1.65 -21.96
CA SER A 254 -35.34 -2.73 -20.96
C SER A 254 -34.00 -3.11 -20.29
N PRO A 255 -32.85 -3.12 -21.00
CA PRO A 255 -31.56 -3.37 -20.37
C PRO A 255 -31.23 -2.42 -19.22
N LEU A 256 -31.69 -1.16 -19.27
CA LEU A 256 -31.42 -0.17 -18.21
C LEU A 256 -32.13 -0.54 -16.89
N ALA A 257 -33.36 -1.06 -16.97
CA ALA A 257 -34.07 -1.58 -15.80
C ALA A 257 -33.37 -2.83 -15.23
N GLN A 258 -32.81 -3.68 -16.09
CA GLN A 258 -32.03 -4.83 -15.67
C GLN A 258 -30.70 -4.43 -15.01
N GLU A 259 -29.99 -3.45 -15.57
CA GLU A 259 -28.75 -2.93 -15.00
C GLU A 259 -28.98 -2.25 -13.64
N LEU A 260 -30.08 -1.50 -13.49
CA LEU A 260 -30.49 -0.95 -12.20
C LEU A 260 -30.78 -2.05 -11.18
N ARG A 261 -31.47 -3.13 -11.57
CA ARG A 261 -31.71 -4.30 -10.70
C ARG A 261 -30.41 -4.99 -10.30
N GLN A 262 -29.46 -5.13 -11.22
CA GLN A 262 -28.15 -5.71 -10.91
C GLN A 262 -27.34 -4.82 -9.96
N ALA A 263 -27.35 -3.50 -10.16
CA ALA A 263 -26.70 -2.55 -9.27
C ALA A 263 -27.33 -2.59 -7.86
N ALA A 264 -28.65 -2.72 -7.76
CA ALA A 264 -29.34 -2.88 -6.49
C ALA A 264 -28.94 -4.15 -5.70
N GLY A 265 -28.53 -5.22 -6.39
CA GLY A 265 -28.07 -6.47 -5.78
C GLY A 265 -26.57 -6.57 -5.57
N SER A 266 -25.80 -5.53 -5.92
CA SER A 266 -24.34 -5.49 -5.75
C SER A 266 -23.91 -4.88 -4.42
N ASP A 267 -22.60 -4.88 -4.12
CA ASP A 267 -22.07 -4.17 -2.98
C ASP A 267 -22.26 -2.64 -3.08
N ALA A 268 -22.11 -1.94 -1.95
CA ALA A 268 -22.36 -0.50 -1.87
C ALA A 268 -21.43 0.34 -2.77
N GLU A 269 -20.20 -0.11 -2.99
CA GLU A 269 -19.24 0.60 -3.83
C GLU A 269 -19.62 0.47 -5.32
N SER A 270 -19.97 -0.75 -5.76
CA SER A 270 -20.45 -0.98 -7.12
C SER A 270 -21.76 -0.23 -7.39
N LEU A 271 -22.68 -0.23 -6.42
CA LEU A 271 -23.92 0.54 -6.49
C LEU A 271 -23.63 2.04 -6.69
N ARG A 272 -22.75 2.62 -5.86
CA ARG A 272 -22.36 4.03 -5.96
C ARG A 272 -21.74 4.36 -7.32
N GLN A 273 -20.86 3.49 -7.83
CA GLN A 273 -20.19 3.69 -9.10
C GLN A 273 -21.13 3.56 -10.30
N ARG A 274 -22.21 2.77 -10.19
CA ARG A 274 -23.14 2.49 -11.29
C ARG A 274 -24.34 3.43 -11.35
N LEU A 275 -24.87 3.92 -10.21
CA LEU A 275 -26.11 4.69 -10.20
C LEU A 275 -26.05 6.00 -10.99
N ALA A 276 -24.98 6.81 -10.83
CA ALA A 276 -24.87 8.09 -11.51
C ALA A 276 -24.71 7.93 -13.05
N PRO A 277 -23.81 7.06 -13.54
CA PRO A 277 -23.74 6.75 -14.97
C PRO A 277 -25.05 6.17 -15.52
N LEU A 278 -25.74 5.29 -14.78
CA LEU A 278 -27.01 4.72 -15.22
C LEU A 278 -28.10 5.77 -15.42
N ALA A 279 -28.19 6.76 -14.54
CA ALA A 279 -29.13 7.85 -14.68
C ALA A 279 -28.87 8.69 -15.93
N GLN A 280 -27.59 8.99 -16.22
CA GLN A 280 -27.19 9.71 -17.42
C GLN A 280 -27.46 8.88 -18.69
N GLN A 281 -27.11 7.58 -18.67
CA GLN A 281 -27.36 6.67 -19.78
C GLN A 281 -28.86 6.52 -20.07
N LEU A 282 -29.71 6.49 -19.04
CA LEU A 282 -31.16 6.44 -19.22
C LEU A 282 -31.67 7.66 -19.98
N ASP A 283 -31.27 8.86 -19.57
CA ASP A 283 -31.66 10.11 -20.24
C ASP A 283 -31.20 10.15 -21.70
N GLU A 284 -29.92 9.83 -21.94
CA GLU A 284 -29.34 9.77 -23.28
C GLU A 284 -30.03 8.72 -24.17
N ARG A 285 -30.28 7.51 -23.63
CA ARG A 285 -30.90 6.41 -24.37
C ARG A 285 -32.35 6.72 -24.72
N VAL A 286 -33.13 7.25 -23.78
CA VAL A 286 -34.51 7.66 -24.02
C VAL A 286 -34.57 8.71 -25.13
N GLY A 287 -33.71 9.73 -25.08
CA GLY A 287 -33.62 10.75 -26.13
C GLY A 287 -33.24 10.18 -27.49
N GLN A 288 -32.19 9.34 -27.54
CA GLN A 288 -31.73 8.71 -28.78
C GLN A 288 -32.79 7.80 -29.40
N THR A 289 -33.47 6.98 -28.59
CA THR A 289 -34.47 6.06 -29.12
C THR A 289 -35.74 6.79 -29.57
N LEU A 290 -36.14 7.86 -28.88
CA LEU A 290 -37.24 8.71 -29.32
C LEU A 290 -36.93 9.40 -30.66
N GLU A 291 -35.71 9.90 -30.83
CA GLU A 291 -35.27 10.50 -32.09
C GLU A 291 -35.15 9.46 -33.21
N ALA A 292 -34.64 8.25 -32.91
CA ALA A 292 -34.58 7.16 -33.88
C ALA A 292 -35.99 6.74 -34.34
N PHE A 293 -36.94 6.63 -33.41
CA PHE A 293 -38.34 6.39 -33.72
C PHE A 293 -38.90 7.48 -34.64
N ARG A 294 -38.64 8.75 -34.33
CA ARG A 294 -39.06 9.89 -35.16
C ARG A 294 -38.44 9.84 -36.56
N GLN A 295 -37.16 9.55 -36.69
CA GLN A 295 -36.48 9.44 -37.97
C GLN A 295 -36.99 8.28 -38.82
N GLN A 296 -37.41 7.18 -38.17
CA GLN A 296 -38.07 6.08 -38.87
C GLN A 296 -39.49 6.49 -39.29
N ALA A 297 -40.27 7.17 -38.44
CA ALA A 297 -41.65 7.55 -38.73
C ALA A 297 -41.81 8.68 -39.79
N ALA A 298 -40.92 9.67 -39.79
CA ALA A 298 -41.00 10.86 -40.65
C ALA A 298 -41.08 10.57 -42.18
N PRO A 299 -40.20 9.73 -42.77
CA PRO A 299 -40.23 9.48 -44.21
C PRO A 299 -41.51 8.79 -44.69
N PHE A 300 -42.36 8.23 -43.82
CA PHE A 300 -43.62 7.63 -44.22
C PHE A 300 -44.66 8.64 -44.66
N GLY A 301 -44.91 9.67 -43.85
CA GLY A 301 -45.86 10.71 -44.25
C GLY A 301 -45.44 11.37 -45.55
N GLU A 302 -44.14 11.62 -45.71
CA GLU A 302 -43.60 12.16 -46.96
C GLU A 302 -43.73 11.21 -48.16
N ALA A 303 -43.37 9.93 -48.00
CA ALA A 303 -43.44 8.95 -49.08
C ALA A 303 -44.89 8.68 -49.51
N PHE A 304 -45.80 8.57 -48.54
CA PHE A 304 -47.23 8.42 -48.76
C PHE A 304 -47.81 9.62 -49.52
N GLY A 305 -47.51 10.84 -49.06
CA GLY A 305 -47.95 12.07 -49.74
C GLY A 305 -47.40 12.15 -51.17
N ARG A 306 -46.14 11.77 -51.39
CA ARG A 306 -45.53 11.73 -52.73
C ARG A 306 -46.23 10.74 -53.66
N GLN A 307 -46.48 9.51 -53.20
CA GLN A 307 -47.16 8.47 -54.00
C GLN A 307 -48.58 8.88 -54.37
N LEU A 308 -49.29 9.56 -53.47
CA LEU A 308 -50.62 10.05 -53.74
C LEU A 308 -50.62 11.16 -54.82
N VAL A 309 -49.77 12.17 -54.66
CA VAL A 309 -49.63 13.26 -55.65
C VAL A 309 -49.24 12.72 -57.03
N GLU A 310 -48.25 11.83 -57.10
CA GLU A 310 -47.79 11.25 -58.37
C GLU A 310 -48.91 10.51 -59.12
N ARG A 311 -49.82 9.85 -58.39
CA ARG A 311 -50.95 9.14 -59.01
C ARG A 311 -52.12 10.04 -59.36
N LEU A 312 -52.37 11.10 -58.58
CA LEU A 312 -53.36 12.11 -58.95
C LEU A 312 -52.93 12.80 -60.26
N GLU A 313 -51.64 13.08 -60.43
CA GLU A 313 -51.08 13.60 -61.68
C GLU A 313 -51.18 12.58 -62.83
N GLU A 314 -51.01 11.28 -62.58
CA GLU A 314 -51.19 10.25 -63.62
C GLU A 314 -52.65 10.13 -64.06
N VAL A 315 -53.61 10.27 -63.13
CA VAL A 315 -55.05 10.36 -63.42
C VAL A 315 -55.36 11.63 -64.20
N ARG A 316 -54.78 12.78 -63.81
CA ARG A 316 -54.90 14.07 -64.51
C ARG A 316 -54.43 13.98 -65.96
N GLY A 317 -53.22 13.47 -66.20
CA GLY A 317 -52.64 13.39 -67.54
C GLY A 317 -53.41 12.50 -68.52
N LYS A 318 -54.22 11.54 -68.03
CA LYS A 318 -55.12 10.75 -68.86
C LYS A 318 -56.48 11.42 -69.12
N LEU A 319 -56.86 12.38 -68.28
CA LEU A 319 -58.11 13.14 -68.37
C LEU A 319 -57.99 14.44 -69.21
N ASP A 320 -56.76 14.87 -69.49
CA ASP A 320 -56.41 16.01 -70.37
C ASP A 320 -56.97 15.93 -71.80
N SER A 321 -57.59 14.82 -72.19
CA SER A 321 -58.23 14.65 -73.51
C SER A 321 -59.67 15.19 -73.62
N GLY A 322 -60.17 16.00 -72.66
CA GLY A 322 -61.37 16.83 -72.90
C GLY A 322 -62.35 17.07 -71.75
N THR A 323 -61.95 16.99 -70.48
CA THR A 323 -62.89 17.07 -69.34
C THR A 323 -62.67 18.31 -68.46
N ALA A 324 -63.16 19.48 -68.92
CA ALA A 324 -63.13 20.72 -68.12
C ALA A 324 -63.97 20.56 -66.85
N GLY A 325 -63.35 20.71 -65.67
CA GLY A 325 -63.98 20.57 -64.34
C GLY A 325 -63.44 19.41 -63.48
N VAL A 326 -62.73 18.48 -64.11
CA VAL A 326 -62.03 17.37 -63.42
C VAL A 326 -60.78 17.87 -62.67
N GLU A 327 -60.09 18.87 -63.21
CA GLU A 327 -58.92 19.50 -62.60
C GLU A 327 -59.23 20.11 -61.23
N ASP A 328 -60.34 20.85 -61.10
CA ASP A 328 -60.75 21.45 -59.82
C ASP A 328 -61.00 20.39 -58.75
N HIS A 329 -61.51 19.21 -59.13
CA HIS A 329 -61.75 18.11 -58.19
C HIS A 329 -60.46 17.38 -57.78
N LEU A 330 -59.51 17.26 -58.71
CA LEU A 330 -58.21 16.64 -58.44
C LEU A 330 -57.34 17.53 -57.53
N GLU A 331 -57.32 18.86 -57.75
CA GLU A 331 -56.61 19.79 -56.88
C GLU A 331 -57.18 19.84 -55.46
N LEU A 332 -58.51 19.77 -55.32
CA LEU A 332 -59.17 19.76 -54.01
C LEU A 332 -58.80 18.48 -53.23
N LEU A 333 -58.81 17.34 -53.92
CA LEU A 333 -58.43 16.05 -53.33
C LEU A 333 -56.95 16.01 -52.95
N GLU A 334 -56.06 16.51 -53.82
CA GLU A 334 -54.63 16.60 -53.53
C GLU A 334 -54.39 17.41 -52.26
N LYS A 335 -54.99 18.60 -52.17
CA LYS A 335 -54.86 19.48 -51.02
C LYS A 335 -55.39 18.82 -49.75
N GLU A 336 -56.56 18.21 -49.82
CA GLU A 336 -57.21 17.59 -48.67
C GLU A 336 -56.39 16.43 -48.12
N VAL A 337 -55.84 15.56 -48.98
CA VAL A 337 -54.97 14.49 -48.52
C VAL A 337 -53.64 15.03 -47.98
N ARG A 338 -53.07 16.07 -48.60
CA ARG A 338 -51.81 16.67 -48.15
C ARG A 338 -51.92 17.31 -46.76
N ASP A 339 -53.00 18.03 -46.51
CA ASP A 339 -53.31 18.63 -45.21
C ASP A 339 -53.50 17.55 -44.13
N LYS A 340 -54.10 16.40 -44.50
CA LYS A 340 -54.31 15.26 -43.58
C LYS A 340 -53.03 14.51 -43.25
N VAL A 341 -52.16 14.29 -44.24
CA VAL A 341 -50.83 13.71 -44.03
C VAL A 341 -49.99 14.61 -43.11
N ALA A 342 -50.05 15.93 -43.30
CA ALA A 342 -49.38 16.89 -42.44
C ALA A 342 -49.95 16.88 -41.01
N ALA A 343 -51.27 16.75 -40.85
CA ALA A 343 -51.90 16.60 -39.55
C ALA A 343 -51.46 15.32 -38.84
N PHE A 344 -51.40 14.19 -39.55
CA PHE A 344 -50.89 12.91 -39.05
C PHE A 344 -49.44 13.03 -38.52
N LEU A 345 -48.55 13.65 -39.30
CA LEU A 345 -47.16 13.89 -38.91
C LEU A 345 -47.05 14.82 -37.69
N SER A 346 -47.97 15.77 -37.55
CA SER A 346 -48.01 16.69 -36.40
C SER A 346 -48.49 15.99 -35.13
N THR A 347 -49.44 15.04 -35.21
CA THR A 347 -49.86 14.22 -34.05
C THR A 347 -48.79 13.25 -33.55
N ALA A 348 -47.79 12.93 -34.38
CA ALA A 348 -46.62 12.16 -33.95
C ALA A 348 -45.57 13.01 -33.20
N GLN A 349 -45.77 14.33 -33.09
CA GLN A 349 -44.94 15.19 -32.23
C GLN A 349 -45.35 15.03 -30.76
N PRO A 350 -44.39 14.98 -29.82
CA PRO A 350 -44.72 14.96 -28.40
C PRO A 350 -45.46 16.25 -28.02
N ALA A 351 -46.40 16.15 -27.08
CA ALA A 351 -46.97 17.33 -26.45
C ALA A 351 -45.82 18.12 -25.81
N GLU A 352 -45.65 19.39 -26.21
CA GLU A 352 -44.77 20.31 -25.52
C GLU A 352 -45.26 20.41 -24.06
N ASN A 353 -44.46 19.90 -23.12
CA ASN A 353 -44.62 20.10 -21.69
C ASN A 353 -43.54 21.04 -21.18
#